data_AF-A0A4Q5SY49-F1
#
_entry.id   AF-A0A4Q5SY49-F1
#
_cell.length_a   1.000
_cell.length_b   1.000
_cell.length_c   1.000
_cell.angle_alpha   90.00
_cell.angle_beta   90.00
_cell.angle_gamma   90.00
#
_symmetry.space_group_name_H-M   'P 1'
#
loop_
_entity.id
_entity.type
_entity.pdbx_description
1 polymer ?
#
loop_
_entity_poly.entity_id
_entity_poly.type
_entity_poly.pdbx_seq_one_letter_code
_entity_poly.pdbx_strand_id
1 'polypeptide(L)'
;MSLLLFEGWPRDEVIIAPVVDPYRPDLPDWAQPKDIAPQPGAGGKTRVNFAEAGPVSPGEAIVVWNKDTVALTTDQWSALATFLSAGHAAKNAVAATGISGNVPSDLASLWSGWQAFSTALDAWDTLRSGMIAAANDIIAYANGTAKTLYAQIDALLDGMGLGDPAPAAVFPLLETAISDAAARADAAAAMAGKFAPFVSATNALVAAQSLATRNPPVRVTMPEIGTVCLSHDGNGQAIGGSISNVNDRAQLWTITRARGHDGWVFRNADATKALAVGPLTGVDTSSLPHGTSAESLMPQGPRPTLVASVAGDWDDFETACFTHTGEGYLQPALWPNHTLDCSGNDGWDQGTPVLCWMKNDGSNQKWAFTPRSDAALSFFDAMVPLVIAGGNGIGALEHLEGSWRAIVDDLK
;
A
#
# COMPACT_ATOMS: atom_id res chain seq x y z
N MET A 1 -15.67 49.73 1.68
CA MET A 1 -14.76 48.99 0.78
C MET A 1 -15.36 47.61 0.60
N SER A 2 -15.55 47.21 -0.64
CA SER A 2 -16.64 46.34 -1.08
C SER A 2 -16.50 44.86 -0.69
N LEU A 3 -17.63 44.32 -0.26
CA LEU A 3 -17.94 42.91 -0.04
C LEU A 3 -17.97 42.17 -1.39
N LEU A 4 -17.27 41.04 -1.51
CA LEU A 4 -17.54 40.03 -2.54
C LEU A 4 -17.75 38.69 -1.85
N LEU A 5 -18.98 38.20 -1.97
CA LEU A 5 -19.48 36.92 -1.47
C LEU A 5 -19.10 35.80 -2.44
N PHE A 6 -18.58 34.69 -1.91
CA PHE A 6 -18.77 33.36 -2.49
C PHE A 6 -19.36 32.45 -1.42
N GLU A 7 -20.46 31.79 -1.80
CA GLU A 7 -21.31 30.96 -0.96
C GLU A 7 -20.73 29.55 -0.76
N GLY A 8 -20.92 29.02 0.45
CA GLY A 8 -20.77 27.61 0.79
C GLY A 8 -19.48 27.26 1.51
N TRP A 9 -19.45 27.45 2.84
CA TRP A 9 -18.79 26.61 3.87
C TRP A 9 -19.01 27.24 5.26
N PRO A 10 -19.08 26.45 6.37
CA PRO A 10 -19.35 26.97 7.70
C PRO A 10 -18.15 27.78 8.18
N ARG A 11 -18.39 29.04 8.55
CA ARG A 11 -17.40 29.96 9.11
C ARG A 11 -17.19 29.60 10.58
N ASP A 12 -15.98 29.15 10.91
CA ASP A 12 -15.21 29.44 12.13
C ASP A 12 -13.91 28.61 12.08
N GLU A 13 -12.88 29.06 11.34
CA GLU A 13 -11.54 28.45 11.34
C GLU A 13 -10.44 29.54 11.34
N VAL A 14 -9.53 29.45 12.31
CA VAL A 14 -8.22 30.11 12.31
C VAL A 14 -7.30 29.29 11.41
N ILE A 15 -6.79 29.94 10.36
CA ILE A 15 -5.97 29.31 9.33
C ILE A 15 -4.54 29.09 9.85
N ILE A 16 -4.08 27.83 9.87
CA ILE A 16 -2.66 27.47 9.76
C ILE A 16 -2.44 26.85 8.36
N ALA A 17 -2.24 27.70 7.35
CA ALA A 17 -1.50 27.51 6.08
C ALA A 17 -1.83 28.62 5.06
N PRO A 18 -0.84 29.20 4.34
CA PRO A 18 -1.13 30.13 3.24
C PRO A 18 -1.61 29.36 2.00
N VAL A 19 -2.76 29.79 1.48
CA VAL A 19 -3.33 29.35 0.20
C VAL A 19 -2.43 29.77 -0.95
N VAL A 20 -2.09 28.84 -1.86
CA VAL A 20 -1.69 29.17 -3.24
C VAL A 20 -2.55 28.37 -4.20
N ASP A 21 -3.38 29.09 -4.94
CA ASP A 21 -4.11 28.64 -6.13
C ASP A 21 -3.21 28.87 -7.36
N PRO A 22 -2.81 27.83 -8.12
CA PRO A 22 -1.88 27.96 -9.22
C PRO A 22 -2.61 28.02 -10.57
N TYR A 23 -3.38 29.08 -10.88
CA TYR A 23 -3.57 29.61 -12.26
C TYR A 23 -4.67 30.70 -12.29
N ARG A 24 -4.31 31.95 -12.59
CA ARG A 24 -5.26 33.00 -12.99
C ARG A 24 -4.78 33.73 -14.26
N PRO A 25 -5.45 33.51 -15.42
CA PRO A 25 -5.04 34.08 -16.71
C PRO A 25 -5.50 35.54 -16.94
N ASP A 26 -6.05 36.21 -15.94
CA ASP A 26 -6.64 37.56 -16.04
C ASP A 26 -5.79 38.68 -15.40
N LEU A 27 -4.58 38.38 -14.91
CA LEU A 27 -3.69 39.38 -14.30
C LEU A 27 -2.72 40.02 -15.32
N PRO A 28 -2.46 41.34 -15.22
CA PRO A 28 -1.54 42.04 -16.10
C PRO A 28 -0.09 41.58 -15.92
N ASP A 29 0.68 41.63 -17.01
CA ASP A 29 1.99 40.98 -17.23
C ASP A 29 3.12 41.31 -16.23
N TRP A 30 2.91 42.31 -15.38
CA TRP A 30 3.84 42.70 -14.30
C TRP A 30 3.57 41.99 -12.97
N ALA A 31 2.44 41.27 -12.84
CA ALA A 31 2.04 40.50 -11.66
C ALA A 31 2.26 38.99 -11.81
N GLN A 32 2.84 38.54 -12.92
CA GLN A 32 3.31 37.16 -13.09
C GLN A 32 4.72 37.03 -12.48
N PRO A 33 5.03 36.00 -11.67
CA PRO A 33 6.38 35.80 -11.15
C PRO A 33 7.33 35.49 -12.30
N LYS A 34 8.21 36.43 -12.65
CA LYS A 34 9.32 36.17 -13.57
C LYS A 34 10.56 35.79 -12.77
N ASP A 35 11.12 34.65 -13.16
CA ASP A 35 12.49 34.17 -12.93
C ASP A 35 12.98 34.10 -11.48
N ILE A 36 12.81 32.93 -10.87
CA ILE A 36 13.79 32.41 -9.90
C ILE A 36 14.20 31.01 -10.35
N ALA A 37 15.34 30.91 -11.01
CA ALA A 37 15.99 29.63 -11.29
C ALA A 37 16.55 29.03 -9.99
N PRO A 38 16.49 27.70 -9.79
CA PRO A 38 17.08 27.06 -8.62
C PRO A 38 18.60 26.98 -8.77
N GLN A 39 19.36 27.46 -7.77
CA GLN A 39 20.77 27.13 -7.62
C GLN A 39 20.92 25.81 -6.85
N PRO A 40 21.67 24.82 -7.36
CA PRO A 40 21.87 23.54 -6.69
C PRO A 40 23.07 23.60 -5.73
N GLY A 41 22.85 23.08 -4.52
CA GLY A 41 23.93 22.53 -3.68
C GLY A 41 24.47 23.45 -2.60
N ALA A 42 23.96 23.26 -1.37
CA ALA A 42 24.79 23.29 -0.17
C ALA A 42 24.05 22.55 0.95
N GLY A 43 24.54 21.37 1.32
CA GLY A 43 24.18 20.77 2.60
C GLY A 43 24.65 21.70 3.71
N GLY A 44 23.70 22.29 4.43
CA GLY A 44 23.97 23.15 5.58
C GLY A 44 23.29 22.57 6.81
N LYS A 45 24.08 22.07 7.75
CA LYS A 45 23.63 21.93 9.15
C LYS A 45 23.41 23.36 9.67
N THR A 46 22.17 23.72 10.02
CA THR A 46 21.88 25.00 10.65
C THR A 46 22.44 24.97 12.07
N ARG A 47 23.53 25.71 12.30
CA ARG A 47 23.99 26.10 13.64
C ARG A 47 23.13 27.27 14.12
N VAL A 48 22.60 27.15 15.34
CA VAL A 48 22.00 28.27 16.05
C VAL A 48 23.14 29.15 16.60
N ASN A 49 23.21 30.40 16.15
CA ASN A 49 24.17 31.39 16.64
C ASN A 49 23.43 32.28 17.66
N PHE A 50 23.77 32.16 18.94
CA PHE A 50 23.20 32.96 20.04
C PHE A 50 24.06 34.18 20.43
N ALA A 51 25.06 34.57 19.63
CA ALA A 51 26.13 35.46 20.10
C ALA A 51 26.05 36.94 19.67
N GLU A 52 24.99 37.42 19.01
CA GLU A 52 24.93 38.82 18.54
C GLU A 52 23.64 39.57 18.89
N ALA A 53 22.94 39.18 19.96
CA ALA A 53 21.93 40.04 20.57
C ALA A 53 22.60 40.95 21.60
N GLY A 54 22.82 42.22 21.23
CA GLY A 54 23.11 43.30 22.18
C GLY A 54 21.96 43.48 23.19
N PRO A 55 22.10 44.39 24.18
CA PRO A 55 21.14 44.54 25.27
C PRO A 55 19.75 44.84 24.72
N VAL A 56 18.85 43.86 24.84
CA VAL A 56 17.46 43.96 24.42
C VAL A 56 16.72 44.76 25.49
N SER A 57 16.03 45.82 25.08
CA SER A 57 15.15 46.61 25.94
C SER A 57 14.08 45.72 26.58
N PRO A 58 13.65 45.98 27.84
CA PRO A 58 12.55 45.25 28.45
C PRO A 58 11.26 45.58 27.69
N GLY A 59 10.62 44.57 27.09
CA GLY A 59 9.36 44.75 26.38
C GLY A 59 9.08 43.79 25.22
N GLU A 60 10.06 43.02 24.75
CA GLU A 60 9.86 42.07 23.65
C GLU A 60 10.35 40.67 24.00
N ALA A 61 9.53 39.92 24.74
CA ALA A 61 9.57 38.47 24.68
C ALA A 61 9.03 38.04 23.31
N ILE A 62 9.90 38.07 22.29
CA ILE A 62 9.60 37.47 20.99
C ILE A 62 9.66 35.97 21.19
N VAL A 63 8.50 35.33 21.33
CA VAL A 63 8.38 33.92 20.94
C VAL A 63 8.67 33.91 19.45
N VAL A 64 9.90 33.56 19.06
CA VAL A 64 10.28 33.39 17.67
C VAL A 64 9.57 32.14 17.19
N TRP A 65 8.32 32.29 16.77
CA TRP A 65 7.68 31.32 15.90
C TRP A 65 8.41 31.43 14.57
N ASN A 66 9.32 30.50 14.32
CA ASN A 66 10.04 30.46 13.06
C ASN A 66 9.01 30.17 11.97
N LYS A 67 8.69 31.21 11.20
CA LYS A 67 7.74 31.18 10.07
C LYS A 67 8.19 30.18 8.99
N ASP A 68 9.46 29.77 9.04
CA ASP A 68 10.09 28.85 8.10
C ASP A 68 10.02 27.38 8.56
N THR A 69 9.48 27.09 9.74
CA THR A 69 9.18 25.72 10.19
C THR A 69 7.68 25.52 10.28
N VAL A 70 7.02 25.42 9.13
CA VAL A 70 5.65 24.91 9.07
C VAL A 70 5.69 23.45 9.56
N ALA A 71 4.77 23.07 10.46
CA ALA A 71 4.71 21.71 11.03
C ALA A 71 4.56 20.60 9.98
N LEU A 72 4.14 20.95 8.74
CA LEU A 72 4.25 20.17 7.51
C LEU A 72 4.32 21.16 6.33
N THR A 73 5.10 20.86 5.30
CA THR A 73 5.04 21.58 4.02
C THR A 73 3.72 21.32 3.30
N THR A 74 3.37 22.16 2.32
CA THR A 74 2.19 21.93 1.44
C THR A 74 2.22 20.54 0.79
N ASP A 75 3.40 20.11 0.36
CA ASP A 75 3.60 18.80 -0.25
C ASP A 75 3.38 17.65 0.75
N GLN A 76 3.81 17.82 2.01
CA GLN A 76 3.60 16.82 3.06
C GLN A 76 2.11 16.72 3.44
N TRP A 77 1.39 17.84 3.49
CA TRP A 77 -0.06 17.83 3.68
C TRP A 77 -0.80 17.15 2.52
N SER A 78 -0.40 17.44 1.29
CA SER A 78 -0.96 16.80 0.10
C SER A 78 -0.70 15.29 0.12
N ALA A 79 0.54 14.87 0.42
CA ALA A 79 0.92 13.47 0.52
C ALA A 79 0.12 12.72 1.60
N LEU A 80 -0.05 13.32 2.78
CA LEU A 80 -0.85 12.75 3.86
C LEU A 80 -2.32 12.59 3.44
N ALA A 81 -2.90 13.59 2.79
CA ALA A 81 -4.28 13.52 2.28
C ALA A 81 -4.44 12.42 1.22
N THR A 82 -3.50 12.30 0.28
CA THR A 82 -3.48 11.21 -0.71
C THR A 82 -3.38 9.85 -0.04
N PHE A 83 -2.49 9.71 0.95
CA PHE A 83 -2.31 8.47 1.70
C PHE A 83 -3.57 8.05 2.47
N LEU A 84 -4.21 8.97 3.18
CA LEU A 84 -5.47 8.70 3.90
C LEU A 84 -6.60 8.35 2.94
N SER A 85 -6.71 9.06 1.80
CA SER A 85 -7.69 8.74 0.76
C SER A 85 -7.48 7.33 0.20
N ALA A 86 -6.23 6.94 -0.08
CA ALA A 86 -5.89 5.59 -0.50
C ALA A 86 -6.23 4.55 0.59
N GLY A 87 -6.03 4.89 1.87
CA GLY A 87 -6.41 4.06 3.02
C GLY A 87 -7.91 3.79 3.08
N HIS A 88 -8.74 4.82 2.92
CA HIS A 88 -10.21 4.67 2.89
C HIS A 88 -10.68 3.89 1.66
N ALA A 89 -10.09 4.14 0.49
CA ALA A 89 -10.38 3.39 -0.72
C ALA A 89 -10.03 1.90 -0.55
N ALA A 90 -8.86 1.61 0.02
CA ALA A 90 -8.44 0.25 0.38
C ALA A 90 -9.43 -0.39 1.36
N LYS A 91 -9.90 0.32 2.38
CA LYS A 91 -10.90 -0.20 3.33
C LYS A 91 -12.18 -0.66 2.65
N ASN A 92 -12.71 0.16 1.75
CA ASN A 92 -13.91 -0.17 0.98
C ASN A 92 -13.67 -1.36 0.04
N ALA A 93 -12.52 -1.39 -0.64
CA ALA A 93 -12.15 -2.49 -1.53
C ALA A 93 -11.99 -3.81 -0.78
N VAL A 94 -11.32 -3.82 0.38
CA VAL A 94 -11.17 -5.02 1.21
C VAL A 94 -12.51 -5.51 1.71
N ALA A 95 -13.38 -4.62 2.20
CA ALA A 95 -14.73 -4.99 2.61
C ALA A 95 -15.53 -5.66 1.47
N ALA A 96 -15.38 -5.17 0.24
CA ALA A 96 -16.03 -5.72 -0.94
C ALA A 96 -15.51 -7.12 -1.35
N THR A 97 -14.32 -7.52 -0.92
CA THR A 97 -13.79 -8.88 -1.19
C THR A 97 -14.51 -9.98 -0.41
N GLY A 98 -15.19 -9.65 0.69
CA GLY A 98 -15.82 -10.62 1.58
C GLY A 98 -14.84 -11.46 2.42
N ILE A 99 -13.53 -11.20 2.36
CA ILE A 99 -12.55 -11.87 3.21
C ILE A 99 -12.77 -11.45 4.67
N SER A 100 -13.12 -12.43 5.50
CA SER A 100 -13.25 -12.28 6.96
C SER A 100 -12.56 -13.45 7.66
N GLY A 101 -11.36 -13.22 8.20
CA GLY A 101 -10.64 -14.17 9.07
C GLY A 101 -10.06 -15.43 8.40
N ASN A 102 -10.62 -15.91 7.29
CA ASN A 102 -10.11 -17.05 6.52
C ASN A 102 -9.16 -16.60 5.41
N VAL A 103 -8.08 -15.93 5.79
CA VAL A 103 -7.06 -15.49 4.84
C VAL A 103 -6.11 -16.65 4.54
N PRO A 104 -5.71 -16.87 3.27
CA PRO A 104 -4.65 -17.80 2.93
C PRO A 104 -3.41 -17.57 3.81
N SER A 105 -2.77 -18.65 4.27
CA SER A 105 -1.65 -18.58 5.22
C SER A 105 -0.48 -17.72 4.74
N ASP A 106 -0.26 -17.70 3.43
CA ASP A 106 0.74 -16.89 2.73
C ASP A 106 0.42 -15.39 2.68
N LEU A 107 -0.81 -14.99 3.05
CA LEU A 107 -1.23 -13.60 3.20
C LEU A 107 -1.53 -13.22 4.66
N ALA A 108 -1.26 -14.11 5.62
CA ALA A 108 -1.58 -13.88 7.03
C ALA A 108 -0.89 -12.63 7.61
N SER A 109 0.39 -12.42 7.30
CA SER A 109 1.13 -11.22 7.73
C SER A 109 0.56 -9.95 7.11
N LEU A 110 0.17 -10.00 5.83
CA LEU A 110 -0.45 -8.86 5.14
C LEU A 110 -1.80 -8.52 5.76
N TRP A 111 -2.61 -9.52 6.09
CA TRP A 111 -3.88 -9.33 6.77
C TRP A 111 -3.71 -8.72 8.16
N SER A 112 -2.76 -9.21 8.95
CA SER A 112 -2.48 -8.65 10.28
C SER A 112 -2.02 -7.18 10.18
N GLY A 113 -1.14 -6.85 9.23
CA GLY A 113 -0.72 -5.48 8.94
C GLY A 113 -1.90 -4.60 8.52
N TRP A 114 -2.78 -5.11 7.65
CA TRP A 114 -4.00 -4.43 7.23
C TRP A 114 -4.93 -4.15 8.42
N GLN A 115 -5.16 -5.11 9.31
CA GLN A 115 -6.00 -4.91 10.49
C GLN A 115 -5.45 -3.80 11.40
N ALA A 116 -4.14 -3.84 11.70
CA ALA A 116 -3.50 -2.81 12.50
C ALA A 116 -3.61 -1.42 11.86
N PHE A 117 -3.35 -1.33 10.55
CA PHE A 117 -3.49 -0.08 9.80
C PHE A 117 -4.93 0.42 9.78
N SER A 118 -5.92 -0.44 9.50
CA SER A 118 -7.33 -0.05 9.46
C SER A 118 -7.80 0.47 10.82
N THR A 119 -7.34 -0.12 11.93
CA THR A 119 -7.64 0.39 13.27
C THR A 119 -7.00 1.76 13.49
N ALA A 120 -5.77 1.99 13.05
CA ALA A 120 -5.11 3.30 13.15
C ALA A 120 -5.84 4.36 12.29
N LEU A 121 -6.27 3.98 11.09
CA LEU A 121 -7.04 4.83 10.18
C LEU A 121 -8.38 5.26 10.79
N ASP A 122 -9.07 4.35 11.48
CA ASP A 122 -10.34 4.68 12.17
C ASP A 122 -10.16 5.67 13.32
N ALA A 123 -8.97 5.72 13.92
CA ALA A 123 -8.63 6.69 14.94
C ALA A 123 -8.21 8.06 14.37
N TRP A 124 -8.02 8.19 13.04
CA TRP A 124 -7.47 9.39 12.41
C TRP A 124 -8.30 10.65 12.68
N ASP A 125 -9.63 10.59 12.52
CA ASP A 125 -10.47 11.79 12.72
C ASP A 125 -10.45 12.28 14.17
N THR A 126 -10.37 11.36 15.12
CA THR A 126 -10.22 11.69 16.54
C THR A 126 -8.84 12.30 16.81
N LEU A 127 -7.78 11.74 16.20
CA LEU A 127 -6.43 12.27 16.28
C LEU A 127 -6.36 13.70 15.72
N ARG A 128 -6.88 13.91 14.52
CA ARG A 128 -6.95 15.21 13.84
C ARG A 128 -7.69 16.26 14.67
N SER A 129 -8.88 15.91 15.18
CA SER A 129 -9.67 16.82 16.03
C SER A 129 -8.93 17.17 17.32
N GLY A 130 -8.25 16.19 17.92
CA GLY A 130 -7.41 16.40 19.10
C GLY A 130 -6.21 17.32 18.82
N MET A 131 -5.55 17.18 17.66
CA MET A 131 -4.46 18.06 17.25
C MET A 131 -4.93 19.52 17.15
N ILE A 132 -6.08 19.76 16.50
CA ILE A 132 -6.66 21.10 16.36
C ILE A 132 -6.97 21.70 17.73
N ALA A 133 -7.60 20.91 18.62
CA ALA A 133 -7.92 21.36 19.97
C ALA A 133 -6.66 21.72 20.79
N ALA A 134 -5.62 20.87 20.75
CA ALA A 134 -4.38 21.12 21.46
C ALA A 134 -3.63 22.35 20.91
N ALA A 135 -3.60 22.52 19.58
CA ALA A 135 -3.00 23.70 18.96
C ALA A 135 -3.74 24.99 19.36
N ASN A 136 -5.08 24.97 19.34
CA ASN A 136 -5.89 26.12 19.75
C ASN A 136 -5.71 26.48 21.23
N ASP A 137 -5.59 25.49 22.13
CA ASP A 137 -5.33 25.75 23.55
C ASP A 137 -3.94 26.39 23.78
N ILE A 138 -2.90 25.92 23.08
CA ILE A 138 -1.56 26.51 23.14
C ILE A 138 -1.59 27.98 22.65
N ILE A 139 -2.27 28.25 21.54
CA ILE A 139 -2.42 29.60 20.99
C ILE A 139 -3.20 30.50 21.95
N ALA A 140 -4.29 30.00 22.54
CA ALA A 140 -5.11 30.74 23.49
C ALA A 140 -4.33 31.09 24.76
N TYR A 141 -3.53 30.16 25.28
CA TYR A 141 -2.64 30.39 26.41
C TYR A 141 -1.60 31.47 26.11
N ALA A 142 -0.90 31.39 24.97
CA ALA A 142 0.12 32.34 24.58
C ALA A 142 -0.46 33.77 24.46
N ASN A 143 -1.59 33.92 23.77
CA ASN A 143 -2.19 35.22 23.48
C ASN A 143 -2.99 35.83 24.64
N GLY A 144 -3.49 35.00 25.55
CA GLY A 144 -4.32 35.41 26.69
C GLY A 144 -3.57 35.34 28.01
N THR A 145 -3.49 34.14 28.58
CA THR A 145 -3.01 33.91 29.94
C THR A 145 -1.55 34.32 30.10
N ALA A 146 -0.64 33.79 29.28
CA ALA A 146 0.79 34.06 29.37
C ALA A 146 1.08 35.56 29.22
N LYS A 147 0.49 36.19 28.18
CA LYS A 147 0.61 37.64 27.95
C LYS A 147 0.15 38.46 29.17
N THR A 148 -0.97 38.07 29.78
CA THR A 148 -1.50 38.77 30.96
C THR A 148 -0.61 38.59 32.18
N LEU A 149 -0.14 37.37 32.44
CA LEU A 149 0.77 37.07 33.55
C LEU A 149 2.09 37.82 33.39
N TYR A 150 2.68 37.84 32.19
CA TYR A 150 3.92 38.59 31.95
C TYR A 150 3.74 40.09 32.09
N ALA A 151 2.62 40.67 31.64
CA ALA A 151 2.33 42.08 31.85
C ALA A 151 2.19 42.44 33.34
N GLN A 152 1.62 41.54 34.14
CA GLN A 152 1.52 41.72 35.60
C GLN A 152 2.90 41.62 36.28
N ILE A 153 3.74 40.68 35.85
CA ILE A 153 5.11 40.56 36.35
C ILE A 153 5.92 41.80 36.00
N ASP A 154 5.85 42.27 34.75
CA ASP A 154 6.54 43.48 34.30
C ASP A 154 6.15 44.71 35.13
N ALA A 155 4.84 44.90 35.37
CA ALA A 155 4.34 45.98 36.21
C ALA A 155 4.79 45.88 37.69
N LEU A 156 5.02 44.68 38.22
CA LEU A 156 5.55 44.47 39.57
C LEU A 156 7.06 44.74 39.67
N LEU A 157 7.77 44.53 38.57
CA LEU A 157 9.22 44.75 38.48
C LEU A 157 9.59 46.16 38.03
N ASP A 158 8.62 46.94 37.54
CA ASP A 158 8.84 48.31 37.08
C ASP A 158 9.45 49.19 38.19
N GLY A 159 10.51 49.91 37.84
CA GLY A 159 11.26 50.76 38.77
C GLY A 159 12.20 50.04 39.74
N MET A 160 12.36 48.71 39.65
CA MET A 160 13.33 47.98 40.48
C MET A 160 14.77 48.09 39.95
N GLY A 161 15.73 48.22 40.87
CA GLY A 161 17.16 48.17 40.57
C GLY A 161 17.68 46.75 40.41
N LEU A 162 18.74 46.59 39.61
CA LEU A 162 19.52 45.35 39.54
C LEU A 162 20.07 45.00 40.92
N GLY A 163 19.55 43.93 41.53
CA GLY A 163 19.94 43.45 42.87
C GLY A 163 18.86 43.62 43.94
N ASP A 164 17.76 44.33 43.65
CA ASP A 164 16.62 44.40 44.55
C ASP A 164 15.90 43.05 44.62
N PRO A 165 15.46 42.59 45.81
CA PRO A 165 14.72 41.35 45.93
C PRO A 165 13.36 41.47 45.23
N ALA A 166 13.06 40.50 44.36
CA ALA A 166 11.78 40.45 43.64
C ALA A 166 10.58 40.52 44.61
N PRO A 167 9.50 41.26 44.28
CA PRO A 167 8.30 41.31 45.09
C PRO A 167 7.73 39.91 45.26
N ALA A 168 7.30 39.57 46.47
CA ALA A 168 6.75 38.23 46.77
C ALA A 168 5.59 37.83 45.84
N ALA A 169 4.86 38.81 45.29
CA ALA A 169 3.75 38.60 44.35
C ALA A 169 4.18 38.09 42.96
N VAL A 170 5.45 38.21 42.58
CA VAL A 170 5.97 37.71 41.30
C VAL A 170 6.01 36.18 41.27
N PHE A 171 6.38 35.54 42.40
CA PHE A 171 6.55 34.08 42.45
C PHE A 171 5.26 33.31 42.14
N PRO A 172 4.08 33.61 42.72
CA PRO A 172 2.85 32.92 42.37
C PRO A 172 2.43 33.08 40.90
N LEU A 173 2.74 34.23 40.27
CA LEU A 173 2.44 34.45 38.86
C LEU A 173 3.32 33.59 37.95
N LEU A 174 4.62 33.48 38.27
CA LEU A 174 5.55 32.59 37.58
C LEU A 174 5.17 31.12 37.78
N GLU A 175 4.83 30.70 39.00
CA GLU A 175 4.36 29.34 39.28
C GLU A 175 3.12 28.99 38.46
N THR A 176 2.17 29.93 38.33
CA THR A 176 0.97 29.74 37.50
C THR A 176 1.35 29.58 36.03
N ALA A 177 2.19 30.47 35.48
CA ALA A 177 2.64 30.39 34.08
C ALA A 177 3.37 29.07 33.79
N ILE A 178 4.26 28.64 34.69
CA ILE A 178 5.01 27.38 34.56
C ILE A 178 4.07 26.18 34.61
N SER A 179 3.14 26.15 35.58
CA SER A 179 2.18 25.06 35.70
C SER A 179 1.27 24.95 34.47
N ASP A 180 0.80 26.08 33.95
CA ASP A 180 -0.05 26.12 32.76
C ASP A 180 0.69 25.71 31.49
N ALA A 181 1.97 26.10 31.35
CA ALA A 181 2.82 25.65 30.25
C ALA A 181 3.11 24.15 30.33
N ALA A 182 3.39 23.62 31.52
CA ALA A 182 3.65 22.20 31.74
C ALA A 182 2.44 21.32 31.36
N ALA A 183 1.22 21.73 31.71
CA ALA A 183 0.00 21.01 31.32
C ALA A 183 -0.16 20.91 29.78
N ARG A 184 0.27 21.94 29.06
CA ARG A 184 0.27 21.96 27.58
C ARG A 184 1.39 21.13 26.98
N ALA A 185 2.56 21.12 27.61
CA ALA A 185 3.64 20.22 27.26
C ALA A 185 3.21 18.75 27.38
N ASP A 186 2.48 18.40 28.46
CA ASP A 186 1.94 17.05 28.64
C ASP A 186 0.91 16.68 27.56
N ALA A 187 0.03 17.63 27.20
CA ALA A 187 -0.93 17.44 26.11
C ALA A 187 -0.25 17.24 24.75
N ALA A 188 0.79 18.04 24.45
CA ALA A 188 1.60 17.91 23.24
C ALA A 188 2.36 16.58 23.19
N ALA A 189 2.93 16.14 24.31
CA ALA A 189 3.60 14.85 24.43
C ALA A 189 2.63 13.68 24.21
N ALA A 190 1.42 13.77 24.79
CA ALA A 190 0.36 12.80 24.57
C ALA A 190 -0.08 12.77 23.09
N MET A 191 -0.03 13.91 22.39
CA MET A 191 -0.32 13.96 20.95
C MET A 191 0.77 13.29 20.12
N ALA A 192 2.05 13.59 20.37
CA ALA A 192 3.18 12.93 19.71
C ALA A 192 3.10 11.41 19.87
N GLY A 193 2.77 10.92 21.07
CA GLY A 193 2.62 9.50 21.35
C GLY A 193 1.53 8.78 20.54
N LYS A 194 0.56 9.50 19.98
CA LYS A 194 -0.51 8.91 19.15
C LYS A 194 -0.10 8.64 17.70
N PHE A 195 0.97 9.25 17.19
CA PHE A 195 1.45 9.03 15.83
C PHE A 195 2.27 7.75 15.70
N ALA A 196 3.06 7.40 16.71
CA ALA A 196 3.95 6.23 16.66
C ALA A 196 3.21 4.90 16.35
N PRO A 197 2.03 4.60 16.93
CA PRO A 197 1.25 3.42 16.54
C PRO A 197 0.80 3.45 15.07
N PHE A 198 0.44 4.62 14.55
CA PHE A 198 0.02 4.80 13.15
C PHE A 198 1.20 4.55 12.19
N VAL A 199 2.36 5.15 12.48
CA VAL A 199 3.59 4.94 11.72
C VAL A 199 4.01 3.47 11.76
N SER A 200 3.99 2.84 12.94
CA SER A 200 4.31 1.42 13.10
C SER A 200 3.37 0.51 12.32
N ALA A 201 2.06 0.77 12.33
CA ALA A 201 1.09 -0.02 11.58
C ALA A 201 1.28 0.13 10.06
N THR A 202 1.57 1.34 9.60
CA THR A 202 1.85 1.61 8.18
C THR A 202 3.13 0.90 7.71
N ASN A 203 4.21 1.00 8.50
CA ASN A 203 5.47 0.29 8.21
C ASN A 203 5.29 -1.22 8.16
N ALA A 204 4.53 -1.79 9.10
CA ALA A 204 4.23 -3.22 9.14
C ALA A 204 3.44 -3.67 7.88
N LEU A 205 2.47 -2.87 7.44
CA LEU A 205 1.70 -3.13 6.23
C LEU A 205 2.59 -3.10 4.97
N VAL A 206 3.42 -2.06 4.82
CA VAL A 206 4.35 -1.93 3.68
C VAL A 206 5.33 -3.10 3.63
N ALA A 207 5.92 -3.46 4.78
CA ALA A 207 6.82 -4.61 4.87
C ALA A 207 6.12 -5.92 4.51
N ALA A 208 4.91 -6.16 5.03
CA ALA A 208 4.15 -7.36 4.73
C ALA A 208 3.77 -7.46 3.24
N GLN A 209 3.39 -6.34 2.60
CA GLN A 209 3.10 -6.31 1.16
C GLN A 209 4.34 -6.65 0.33
N SER A 210 5.52 -6.17 0.72
CA SER A 210 6.77 -6.43 -0.02
C SER A 210 7.18 -7.91 -0.02
N LEU A 211 6.79 -8.66 1.02
CA LEU A 211 7.06 -10.10 1.15
C LEU A 211 5.96 -10.95 0.51
N ALA A 212 4.75 -10.42 0.40
CA ALA A 212 3.63 -11.13 -0.18
C ALA A 212 3.76 -11.21 -1.71
N THR A 213 3.58 -12.41 -2.26
CA THR A 213 3.53 -12.61 -3.72
C THR A 213 2.08 -12.53 -4.18
N ARG A 214 1.75 -11.74 -5.21
CA ARG A 214 0.37 -11.61 -5.73
C ARG A 214 -0.24 -12.94 -6.17
N ASN A 215 0.54 -13.79 -6.81
CA ASN A 215 0.10 -15.10 -7.25
C ASN A 215 1.26 -16.10 -7.10
N PRO A 216 1.40 -16.76 -5.94
CA PRO A 216 2.55 -17.62 -5.66
C PRO A 216 2.53 -18.86 -6.55
N PRO A 217 3.70 -19.33 -7.01
CA PRO A 217 3.77 -20.59 -7.75
C PRO A 217 3.33 -21.77 -6.87
N VAL A 218 2.50 -22.65 -7.45
CA VAL A 218 1.99 -23.86 -6.80
C VAL A 218 2.34 -25.10 -7.61
N ARG A 219 2.27 -26.28 -6.98
CA ARG A 219 2.39 -27.56 -7.69
C ARG A 219 1.02 -28.05 -8.11
N VAL A 220 0.93 -28.57 -9.33
CA VAL A 220 -0.25 -29.30 -9.80
C VAL A 220 0.05 -30.78 -9.66
N THR A 221 -0.63 -31.45 -8.74
CA THR A 221 -0.34 -32.84 -8.34
C THR A 221 -1.36 -33.82 -8.90
N MET A 222 -1.01 -35.11 -8.91
CA MET A 222 -1.94 -36.20 -9.21
C MET A 222 -2.26 -36.98 -7.92
N PRO A 223 -3.37 -36.69 -7.23
CA PRO A 223 -3.64 -37.25 -5.90
C PRO A 223 -3.65 -38.77 -5.86
N GLU A 224 -4.19 -39.41 -6.90
CA GLU A 224 -4.34 -40.88 -6.96
C GLU A 224 -3.03 -41.62 -7.27
N ILE A 225 -2.03 -40.93 -7.83
CA ILE A 225 -0.68 -41.47 -8.07
C ILE A 225 0.28 -41.08 -6.93
N GLY A 226 0.02 -39.94 -6.27
CA GLY A 226 0.67 -39.50 -5.03
C GLY A 226 2.15 -39.14 -5.14
N THR A 227 2.82 -39.49 -6.24
CA THR A 227 4.27 -39.30 -6.44
C THR A 227 4.61 -38.34 -7.59
N VAL A 228 3.60 -37.94 -8.37
CA VAL A 228 3.77 -37.14 -9.60
C VAL A 228 3.06 -35.78 -9.54
N CYS A 229 3.74 -34.79 -10.10
CA CYS A 229 3.21 -33.45 -10.40
C CYS A 229 3.41 -33.09 -11.87
N LEU A 230 2.67 -32.10 -12.34
CA LEU A 230 2.85 -31.52 -13.66
C LEU A 230 4.18 -30.75 -13.70
N SER A 231 4.98 -31.04 -14.71
CA SER A 231 6.27 -30.40 -14.94
C SER A 231 6.54 -30.21 -16.43
N HIS A 232 7.71 -29.69 -16.77
CA HIS A 232 8.16 -29.56 -18.15
C HIS A 232 9.66 -29.88 -18.27
N ASP A 233 10.06 -30.39 -19.43
CA ASP A 233 11.47 -30.64 -19.72
C ASP A 233 12.19 -29.38 -20.24
N GLY A 234 13.48 -29.51 -20.58
CA GLY A 234 14.28 -28.43 -21.15
C GLY A 234 13.84 -27.96 -22.54
N ASN A 235 13.04 -28.77 -23.25
CA ASN A 235 12.44 -28.43 -24.54
C ASN A 235 11.05 -27.80 -24.37
N GLY A 236 10.56 -27.65 -23.13
CA GLY A 236 9.23 -27.13 -22.82
C GLY A 236 8.11 -28.16 -23.00
N GLN A 237 8.41 -29.44 -23.23
CA GLN A 237 7.37 -30.47 -23.31
C GLN A 237 6.82 -30.78 -21.92
N ALA A 238 5.50 -30.91 -21.79
CA ALA A 238 4.90 -31.33 -20.53
C ALA A 238 5.28 -32.77 -20.19
N ILE A 239 5.63 -32.98 -18.92
CA ILE A 239 6.06 -34.25 -18.34
C ILE A 239 5.57 -34.37 -16.89
N GLY A 240 5.55 -35.58 -16.36
CA GLY A 240 5.45 -35.86 -14.94
C GLY A 240 6.77 -35.54 -14.25
N GLY A 241 6.72 -34.72 -13.21
CA GLY A 241 7.81 -34.49 -12.26
C GLY A 241 7.60 -35.28 -10.98
N SER A 242 8.67 -35.65 -10.28
CA SER A 242 8.55 -36.25 -8.95
C SER A 242 8.26 -35.17 -7.91
N ILE A 243 7.23 -35.39 -7.07
CA ILE A 243 6.91 -34.46 -5.98
C ILE A 243 8.01 -34.37 -4.92
N SER A 244 8.90 -35.36 -4.85
CA SER A 244 10.03 -35.38 -3.92
C SER A 244 11.09 -34.34 -4.22
N ASN A 245 11.16 -33.87 -5.48
CA ASN A 245 12.10 -32.83 -5.88
C ASN A 245 11.53 -31.44 -5.60
N VAL A 246 11.52 -31.06 -4.32
CA VAL A 246 10.87 -29.82 -3.85
C VAL A 246 11.45 -28.53 -4.43
N ASN A 247 12.68 -28.57 -4.94
CA ASN A 247 13.41 -27.40 -5.46
C ASN A 247 13.34 -27.25 -6.98
N ASP A 248 12.69 -28.18 -7.68
CA ASP A 248 12.58 -28.12 -9.13
C ASP A 248 11.59 -27.02 -9.57
N ARG A 249 12.14 -25.95 -10.14
CA ARG A 249 11.34 -24.82 -10.64
C ARG A 249 10.45 -25.21 -11.81
N ALA A 250 10.77 -26.28 -12.56
CA ALA A 250 9.95 -26.76 -13.66
C ALA A 250 8.65 -27.41 -13.17
N GLN A 251 8.49 -27.64 -11.86
CA GLN A 251 7.27 -28.21 -11.24
C GLN A 251 6.34 -27.13 -10.66
N LEU A 252 6.75 -25.87 -10.71
CA LEU A 252 6.05 -24.75 -10.07
C LEU A 252 5.31 -23.90 -11.11
N TRP A 253 4.03 -23.67 -10.85
CA TRP A 253 3.10 -23.03 -11.77
C TRP A 253 2.40 -21.83 -11.13
N THR A 254 2.43 -20.70 -11.80
CA THR A 254 1.57 -19.56 -11.49
C THR A 254 0.24 -19.75 -12.22
N ILE A 255 -0.85 -19.93 -11.46
CA ILE A 255 -2.17 -20.27 -12.01
C ILE A 255 -3.09 -19.06 -11.89
N THR A 256 -3.62 -18.58 -13.01
CA THR A 256 -4.54 -17.42 -13.04
C THR A 256 -5.84 -17.78 -13.72
N ARG A 257 -6.95 -17.23 -13.25
CA ARG A 257 -8.23 -17.35 -13.95
C ARG A 257 -8.14 -16.69 -15.33
N ALA A 258 -8.67 -17.35 -16.34
CA ALA A 258 -8.77 -16.80 -17.68
C ALA A 258 -9.83 -15.70 -17.71
N ARG A 259 -9.49 -14.52 -18.21
CA ARG A 259 -10.38 -13.35 -18.19
C ARG A 259 -11.58 -13.58 -19.12
N GLY A 260 -12.80 -13.51 -18.58
CA GLY A 260 -14.02 -13.69 -19.38
C GLY A 260 -14.43 -15.13 -19.64
N HIS A 261 -13.74 -16.12 -19.04
CA HIS A 261 -14.02 -17.54 -19.25
C HIS A 261 -13.94 -18.34 -17.95
N ASP A 262 -14.58 -19.50 -17.94
CA ASP A 262 -14.55 -20.41 -16.80
C ASP A 262 -13.37 -21.39 -16.91
N GLY A 263 -12.15 -20.86 -16.80
CA GLY A 263 -10.93 -21.65 -16.94
C GLY A 263 -9.69 -21.00 -16.34
N TRP A 264 -8.56 -21.68 -16.47
CA TRP A 264 -7.28 -21.36 -15.85
C TRP A 264 -6.15 -21.38 -16.87
N VAL A 265 -5.19 -20.48 -16.69
CA VAL A 265 -3.93 -20.45 -17.44
C VAL A 265 -2.79 -20.83 -16.50
N PHE A 266 -2.00 -21.82 -16.91
CA PHE A 266 -0.86 -22.33 -16.18
C PHE A 266 0.41 -21.74 -16.76
N ARG A 267 1.09 -20.88 -16.00
CA ARG A 267 2.40 -20.32 -16.39
C ARG A 267 3.49 -20.94 -15.56
N ASN A 268 4.69 -21.08 -16.11
CA ASN A 268 5.85 -21.51 -15.34
C ASN A 268 6.19 -20.50 -14.22
N ALA A 269 7.09 -20.86 -13.32
CA ALA A 269 7.37 -20.09 -12.10
C ALA A 269 7.83 -18.64 -12.31
N ASP A 270 8.42 -18.32 -13.46
CA ASP A 270 8.84 -16.96 -13.84
C ASP A 270 7.78 -16.21 -14.68
N ALA A 271 6.65 -16.85 -14.96
CA ALA A 271 5.55 -16.35 -15.77
C ALA A 271 5.92 -15.96 -17.22
N THR A 272 7.03 -16.47 -17.76
CA THR A 272 7.47 -16.17 -19.13
C THR A 272 6.86 -17.10 -20.18
N LYS A 273 6.38 -18.28 -19.79
CA LYS A 273 5.79 -19.27 -20.69
C LYS A 273 4.48 -19.83 -20.12
N ALA A 274 3.53 -20.10 -21.00
CA ALA A 274 2.26 -20.73 -20.66
C ALA A 274 2.23 -22.17 -21.19
N LEU A 275 1.61 -23.08 -20.44
CA LEU A 275 1.25 -24.39 -20.95
C LEU A 275 0.16 -24.22 -22.01
N ALA A 276 0.35 -24.83 -23.17
CA ALA A 276 -0.60 -24.80 -24.26
C ALA A 276 -0.75 -26.16 -24.94
N VAL A 277 -1.95 -26.40 -25.48
CA VAL A 277 -2.26 -27.49 -26.39
C VAL A 277 -2.68 -26.85 -27.71
N GLY A 278 -1.83 -26.96 -28.72
CA GLY A 278 -2.08 -26.37 -30.04
C GLY A 278 -3.24 -27.04 -30.79
N PRO A 279 -3.63 -26.49 -31.95
CA PRO A 279 -4.51 -27.18 -32.89
C PRO A 279 -3.81 -28.41 -33.50
N LEU A 280 -4.58 -29.35 -34.04
CA LEU A 280 -4.03 -30.39 -34.91
C LEU A 280 -3.33 -29.75 -36.11
N THR A 281 -2.04 -30.03 -36.27
CA THR A 281 -1.29 -29.66 -37.48
C THR A 281 -1.03 -30.92 -38.30
N GLY A 282 -1.30 -30.86 -39.61
CA GLY A 282 -0.96 -31.93 -40.54
C GLY A 282 -1.94 -33.11 -40.62
N VAL A 283 -3.14 -33.03 -40.02
CA VAL A 283 -4.21 -34.00 -40.28
C VAL A 283 -5.12 -33.47 -41.39
N ASP A 284 -5.25 -34.25 -42.46
CA ASP A 284 -6.25 -34.03 -43.49
C ASP A 284 -7.66 -34.32 -42.94
N THR A 285 -8.40 -33.25 -42.63
CA THR A 285 -9.77 -33.33 -42.11
C THR A 285 -10.81 -33.46 -43.23
N SER A 286 -10.40 -33.43 -44.50
CA SER A 286 -11.31 -33.46 -45.66
C SER A 286 -12.07 -34.79 -45.81
N SER A 287 -11.59 -35.86 -45.17
CA SER A 287 -12.22 -37.19 -45.18
C SER A 287 -13.18 -37.44 -44.00
N LEU A 288 -13.38 -36.45 -43.12
CA LEU A 288 -14.28 -36.61 -41.97
C LEU A 288 -15.76 -36.47 -42.38
N PRO A 289 -16.66 -37.25 -41.79
CA PRO A 289 -18.09 -37.07 -41.98
C PRO A 289 -18.51 -35.61 -41.71
N HIS A 290 -19.42 -35.08 -42.53
CA HIS A 290 -19.94 -33.72 -42.31
C HIS A 290 -20.55 -33.60 -40.91
N GLY A 291 -20.03 -32.66 -40.12
CA GLY A 291 -20.50 -32.37 -38.75
C GLY A 291 -19.70 -33.06 -37.63
N THR A 292 -18.74 -33.93 -37.94
CA THR A 292 -17.76 -34.41 -36.95
C THR A 292 -16.50 -33.55 -36.99
N SER A 293 -16.14 -32.89 -35.88
CA SER A 293 -14.83 -32.27 -35.77
C SER A 293 -13.75 -33.36 -35.63
N ALA A 294 -12.56 -33.10 -36.18
CA ALA A 294 -11.42 -34.02 -36.09
C ALA A 294 -11.06 -34.35 -34.64
N GLU A 295 -11.28 -33.39 -33.73
CA GLU A 295 -11.04 -33.58 -32.30
C GLU A 295 -11.94 -34.65 -31.70
N SER A 296 -13.16 -34.85 -32.21
CA SER A 296 -14.11 -35.83 -31.64
C SER A 296 -13.74 -37.30 -31.93
N LEU A 297 -12.88 -37.55 -32.92
CA LEU A 297 -12.60 -38.89 -33.43
C LEU A 297 -11.18 -39.40 -33.12
N MET A 298 -10.30 -38.55 -32.58
CA MET A 298 -8.94 -38.96 -32.24
C MET A 298 -8.79 -39.22 -30.75
N PRO A 299 -8.25 -40.39 -30.34
CA PRO A 299 -8.00 -40.67 -28.92
C PRO A 299 -6.90 -39.75 -28.34
N GLN A 300 -6.00 -39.23 -29.19
CA GLN A 300 -4.88 -38.38 -28.81
C GLN A 300 -4.94 -37.02 -29.50
N GLY A 301 -4.80 -35.95 -28.73
CA GLY A 301 -4.55 -34.59 -29.23
C GLY A 301 -3.05 -34.23 -29.23
N PRO A 302 -2.68 -33.02 -29.67
CA PRO A 302 -1.32 -32.52 -29.65
C PRO A 302 -0.70 -32.57 -28.27
N ARG A 303 0.63 -32.77 -28.23
CA ARG A 303 1.36 -32.81 -26.97
C ARG A 303 1.36 -31.43 -26.30
N PRO A 304 0.98 -31.32 -25.01
CA PRO A 304 1.07 -30.08 -24.28
C PRO A 304 2.52 -29.59 -24.19
N THR A 305 2.73 -28.31 -24.47
CA THR A 305 4.06 -27.68 -24.50
C THR A 305 4.00 -26.27 -23.92
N LEU A 306 5.13 -25.79 -23.44
CA LEU A 306 5.30 -24.40 -23.06
C LEU A 306 5.49 -23.54 -24.31
N VAL A 307 4.66 -22.52 -24.44
CA VAL A 307 4.77 -21.46 -25.46
C VAL A 307 5.13 -20.14 -24.79
N ALA A 308 5.75 -19.22 -25.54
CA ALA A 308 6.05 -17.89 -25.03
C ALA A 308 4.75 -17.22 -24.57
N SER A 309 4.70 -16.75 -23.32
CA SER A 309 3.54 -16.02 -22.82
C SER A 309 3.61 -14.61 -23.41
N VAL A 310 2.68 -14.25 -24.29
CA VAL A 310 2.57 -12.85 -24.70
C VAL A 310 1.98 -12.06 -23.52
N ALA A 311 2.70 -11.03 -23.08
CA ALA A 311 2.23 -10.16 -22.01
C ALA A 311 1.05 -9.32 -22.53
N GLY A 312 -0.17 -9.79 -22.30
CA GLY A 312 -1.36 -8.94 -22.38
C GLY A 312 -2.31 -9.14 -23.56
N ASP A 313 -2.09 -10.11 -24.46
CA ASP A 313 -2.99 -10.31 -25.60
C ASP A 313 -3.83 -11.59 -25.55
N TRP A 314 -5.05 -11.44 -26.04
CA TRP A 314 -6.20 -12.33 -25.94
C TRP A 314 -6.14 -13.54 -26.90
N ASP A 315 -5.19 -13.55 -27.84
CA ASP A 315 -5.15 -14.48 -28.97
C ASP A 315 -4.59 -15.87 -28.62
N ASP A 316 -3.94 -16.05 -27.46
CA ASP A 316 -3.47 -17.37 -26.99
C ASP A 316 -4.55 -18.16 -26.21
N PHE A 317 -5.75 -17.59 -26.05
CA PHE A 317 -6.80 -18.13 -25.18
C PHE A 317 -7.22 -19.56 -25.52
N GLU A 318 -7.40 -19.87 -26.80
CA GLU A 318 -7.86 -21.20 -27.23
C GLU A 318 -6.84 -22.29 -26.85
N THR A 319 -5.54 -22.03 -27.03
CA THR A 319 -4.51 -23.04 -26.81
C THR A 319 -4.05 -23.16 -25.36
N ALA A 320 -4.11 -22.08 -24.56
CA ALA A 320 -3.54 -22.04 -23.21
C ALA A 320 -4.56 -22.04 -22.06
N CYS A 321 -5.86 -22.06 -22.35
CA CYS A 321 -6.91 -22.13 -21.34
C CYS A 321 -7.29 -23.58 -21.03
N PHE A 322 -7.41 -23.90 -19.73
CA PHE A 322 -7.84 -25.20 -19.25
C PHE A 322 -9.04 -25.05 -18.31
N THR A 323 -10.10 -25.81 -18.53
CA THR A 323 -11.17 -25.95 -17.54
C THR A 323 -10.78 -27.04 -16.54
N HIS A 324 -11.15 -26.83 -15.26
CA HIS A 324 -10.98 -27.85 -14.21
C HIS A 324 -12.36 -28.31 -13.78
N THR A 325 -12.71 -29.55 -14.08
CA THR A 325 -14.00 -30.10 -13.63
C THR A 325 -13.90 -30.53 -12.18
N GLY A 326 -15.03 -30.60 -11.48
CA GLY A 326 -15.08 -31.12 -10.10
C GLY A 326 -14.56 -32.56 -9.92
N GLU A 327 -14.29 -33.25 -11.03
CA GLU A 327 -13.74 -34.62 -11.10
C GLU A 327 -12.20 -34.63 -11.23
N GLY A 328 -11.54 -33.46 -11.32
CA GLY A 328 -10.08 -33.36 -11.37
C GLY A 328 -9.47 -33.24 -12.76
N TYR A 329 -10.26 -33.29 -13.83
CA TYR A 329 -9.72 -33.19 -15.19
C TYR A 329 -9.22 -31.79 -15.49
N LEU A 330 -8.03 -31.69 -16.09
CA LEU A 330 -7.55 -30.47 -16.75
C LEU A 330 -7.82 -30.57 -18.25
N GLN A 331 -8.82 -29.85 -18.73
CA GLN A 331 -9.34 -29.95 -20.09
C GLN A 331 -8.94 -28.74 -20.91
N PRO A 332 -8.11 -28.88 -21.96
CA PRO A 332 -7.76 -27.77 -22.83
C PRO A 332 -9.00 -27.23 -23.54
N ALA A 333 -9.15 -25.91 -23.66
CA ALA A 333 -10.34 -25.29 -24.25
C ALA A 333 -10.59 -25.71 -25.71
N LEU A 334 -9.53 -25.84 -26.51
CA LEU A 334 -9.59 -26.38 -27.88
C LEU A 334 -9.99 -27.85 -27.97
N TRP A 335 -9.90 -28.58 -26.86
CA TRP A 335 -10.06 -30.04 -26.82
C TRP A 335 -11.05 -30.46 -25.72
N PRO A 336 -12.35 -30.10 -25.85
CA PRO A 336 -13.33 -30.23 -24.78
C PRO A 336 -13.64 -31.67 -24.36
N ASN A 337 -13.25 -32.67 -25.15
CA ASN A 337 -13.39 -34.10 -24.85
C ASN A 337 -12.09 -34.76 -24.37
N HIS A 338 -11.01 -33.98 -24.27
CA HIS A 338 -9.69 -34.46 -23.88
C HIS A 338 -9.26 -33.82 -22.57
N THR A 339 -8.24 -34.42 -21.96
CA THR A 339 -7.64 -33.94 -20.72
C THR A 339 -6.14 -34.21 -20.74
N LEU A 340 -5.43 -33.57 -19.82
CA LEU A 340 -4.03 -33.89 -19.56
C LEU A 340 -3.95 -35.29 -18.95
N ASP A 341 -3.21 -36.16 -19.62
CA ASP A 341 -2.98 -37.56 -19.25
C ASP A 341 -1.49 -37.79 -19.04
N CYS A 342 -1.11 -38.29 -17.86
CA CYS A 342 0.26 -38.72 -17.60
C CYS A 342 0.41 -40.18 -18.07
N SER A 343 1.03 -40.38 -19.24
CA SER A 343 1.11 -41.67 -19.94
C SER A 343 2.18 -42.59 -19.32
N GLY A 344 1.89 -43.11 -18.14
CA GLY A 344 2.77 -43.97 -17.36
C GLY A 344 2.49 -45.46 -17.54
N ASN A 345 2.53 -45.96 -18.79
CA ASN A 345 2.11 -47.33 -19.14
C ASN A 345 2.74 -48.46 -18.29
N ASP A 346 3.90 -48.22 -17.63
CA ASP A 346 4.55 -49.19 -16.72
C ASP A 346 5.12 -48.54 -15.43
N GLY A 347 4.74 -47.29 -15.14
CA GLY A 347 5.27 -46.51 -14.02
C GLY A 347 5.18 -45.00 -14.22
N TRP A 348 5.04 -44.25 -13.13
CA TRP A 348 4.95 -42.80 -13.12
C TRP A 348 6.21 -42.19 -12.54
N ASP A 349 7.29 -42.24 -13.32
CA ASP A 349 8.59 -41.70 -12.95
C ASP A 349 8.78 -40.26 -13.46
N GLN A 350 9.85 -39.62 -13.00
CA GLN A 350 10.25 -38.32 -13.53
C GLN A 350 10.53 -38.41 -15.03
N GLY A 351 9.91 -37.52 -15.80
CA GLY A 351 10.02 -37.48 -17.26
C GLY A 351 8.90 -38.21 -18.00
N THR A 352 7.99 -38.91 -17.29
CA THR A 352 6.84 -39.56 -17.93
C THR A 352 6.07 -38.55 -18.80
N PRO A 353 5.76 -38.84 -20.07
CA PRO A 353 5.09 -37.88 -20.93
C PRO A 353 3.71 -37.49 -20.42
N VAL A 354 3.39 -36.19 -20.43
CA VAL A 354 2.02 -35.70 -20.32
C VAL A 354 1.49 -35.45 -21.72
N LEU A 355 0.33 -36.04 -22.03
CA LEU A 355 -0.32 -36.02 -23.34
C LEU A 355 -1.71 -35.37 -23.22
N CYS A 356 -2.26 -34.92 -24.34
CA CYS A 356 -3.67 -34.59 -24.45
C CYS A 356 -4.40 -35.87 -24.90
N TRP A 357 -5.25 -36.45 -24.05
CA TRP A 357 -5.90 -37.74 -24.33
C TRP A 357 -7.40 -37.67 -24.04
N MET A 358 -8.19 -38.46 -24.74
CA MET A 358 -9.64 -38.57 -24.51
C MET A 358 -9.90 -39.02 -23.07
N LYS A 359 -10.90 -38.40 -22.42
CA LYS A 359 -11.28 -38.74 -21.05
C LYS A 359 -11.65 -40.22 -20.96
N ASN A 360 -11.06 -40.93 -19.99
CA ASN A 360 -11.32 -42.35 -19.76
C ASN A 360 -11.45 -42.70 -18.27
N ASP A 361 -11.54 -41.70 -17.39
CA ASP A 361 -11.61 -41.86 -15.93
C ASP A 361 -10.39 -42.54 -15.28
N GLY A 362 -9.26 -42.56 -15.99
CA GLY A 362 -7.99 -42.99 -15.46
C GLY A 362 -7.51 -42.09 -14.32
N SER A 363 -6.94 -42.70 -13.27
CA SER A 363 -6.26 -41.99 -12.18
C SER A 363 -5.14 -41.07 -12.68
N ASN A 364 -4.55 -41.44 -13.82
CA ASN A 364 -3.54 -40.69 -14.54
C ASN A 364 -4.06 -39.47 -15.32
N GLN A 365 -5.35 -39.15 -15.21
CA GLN A 365 -6.00 -37.98 -15.81
C GLN A 365 -6.52 -36.97 -14.76
N LYS A 366 -6.36 -37.28 -13.48
CA LYS A 366 -6.93 -36.51 -12.36
C LYS A 366 -5.86 -35.67 -11.68
N TRP A 367 -5.99 -34.35 -11.83
CA TRP A 367 -5.07 -33.35 -11.33
C TRP A 367 -5.71 -32.49 -10.23
N ALA A 368 -4.91 -32.09 -9.26
CA ALA A 368 -5.30 -31.22 -8.17
C ALA A 368 -4.31 -30.08 -8.00
N PHE A 369 -4.85 -28.89 -7.75
CA PHE A 369 -4.11 -27.68 -7.43
C PHE A 369 -4.98 -26.78 -6.54
N THR A 370 -4.36 -25.85 -5.83
CA THR A 370 -5.06 -24.84 -5.04
C THR A 370 -4.67 -23.47 -5.56
N PRO A 371 -5.44 -22.90 -6.51
CA PRO A 371 -5.17 -21.55 -6.99
C PRO A 371 -5.51 -20.55 -5.89
N ARG A 372 -4.91 -19.37 -5.95
CA ARG A 372 -5.35 -18.26 -5.09
C ARG A 372 -6.79 -17.87 -5.48
N SER A 373 -7.64 -17.68 -4.48
CA SER A 373 -9.03 -17.25 -4.73
C SER A 373 -9.09 -15.83 -5.29
N ASP A 374 -10.13 -15.53 -6.08
CA ASP A 374 -10.36 -14.19 -6.63
C ASP A 374 -10.46 -13.13 -5.51
N ALA A 375 -11.04 -13.50 -4.36
CA ALA A 375 -11.11 -12.64 -3.19
C ALA A 375 -9.72 -12.32 -2.62
N ALA A 376 -8.81 -13.30 -2.56
CA ALA A 376 -7.45 -13.10 -2.06
C ALA A 376 -6.58 -12.29 -3.03
N LEU A 377 -6.77 -12.48 -4.34
CA LEU A 377 -6.16 -11.61 -5.36
C LEU A 377 -6.65 -10.17 -5.23
N SER A 378 -7.96 -9.98 -5.09
CA SER A 378 -8.58 -8.67 -4.93
C SER A 378 -8.10 -7.97 -3.64
N PHE A 379 -7.95 -8.73 -2.54
CA PHE A 379 -7.38 -8.21 -1.29
C PHE A 379 -5.94 -7.72 -1.48
N PHE A 380 -5.09 -8.52 -2.13
CA PHE A 380 -3.72 -8.11 -2.43
C PHE A 380 -3.68 -6.84 -3.28
N ASP A 381 -4.51 -6.79 -4.33
CA ASP A 381 -4.55 -5.66 -5.28
C ASP A 381 -5.08 -4.37 -4.62
N ALA A 382 -6.03 -4.49 -3.68
CA ALA A 382 -6.56 -3.36 -2.92
C ALA A 382 -5.48 -2.64 -2.09
N MET A 383 -4.43 -3.35 -1.66
CA MET A 383 -3.35 -2.78 -0.85
C MET A 383 -2.31 -2.03 -1.68
N VAL A 384 -2.19 -2.31 -2.98
CA VAL A 384 -1.12 -1.77 -3.83
C VAL A 384 -1.11 -0.23 -3.85
N PRO A 385 -2.24 0.47 -4.12
CA PRO A 385 -2.24 1.94 -4.15
C PRO A 385 -1.90 2.57 -2.79
N LEU A 386 -2.37 1.96 -1.70
CA LEU A 386 -2.09 2.39 -0.33
C LEU A 386 -0.60 2.28 -0.01
N VAL A 387 0.03 1.15 -0.35
CA VAL A 387 1.47 0.94 -0.10
C VAL A 387 2.33 1.89 -0.92
N ILE A 388 1.94 2.19 -2.17
CA ILE A 388 2.60 3.21 -2.99
C ILE A 388 2.52 4.59 -2.32
N ALA A 389 1.34 4.97 -1.81
CA ALA A 389 1.16 6.24 -1.10
C ALA A 389 1.85 6.26 0.29
N GLY A 390 2.05 5.09 0.89
CA GLY A 390 2.60 4.92 2.23
C GLY A 390 3.98 5.53 2.43
N GLY A 391 4.85 5.49 1.41
CA GLY A 391 6.20 6.07 1.50
C GLY A 391 6.20 7.57 1.86
N ASN A 392 5.38 8.37 1.17
CA ASN A 392 5.27 9.80 1.46
C ASN A 392 4.39 10.06 2.71
N GLY A 393 3.37 9.23 2.94
CA GLY A 393 2.50 9.32 4.12
C GLY A 393 3.25 9.09 5.44
N ILE A 394 4.15 8.10 5.50
CA ILE A 394 5.00 7.82 6.67
C ILE A 394 5.85 9.03 7.02
N GLY A 395 6.54 9.61 6.03
CA GLY A 395 7.39 10.79 6.26
C GLY A 395 6.61 12.00 6.79
N ALA A 396 5.37 12.20 6.32
CA ALA A 396 4.50 13.25 6.85
C ALA A 396 4.09 12.97 8.31
N LEU A 397 3.75 11.72 8.65
CA LEU A 397 3.38 11.33 10.02
C LEU A 397 4.55 11.45 11.01
N GLU A 398 5.76 11.03 10.60
CA GLU A 398 6.97 11.17 11.43
C GLU A 398 7.34 12.64 11.65
N HIS A 399 7.14 13.50 10.64
CA HIS A 399 7.38 14.93 10.78
C HIS A 399 6.36 15.61 11.72
N LEU A 400 5.09 15.18 11.70
CA LEU A 400 4.09 15.61 12.68
C LEU A 400 4.49 15.18 14.10
N GLU A 401 4.92 13.94 14.30
CA GLU A 401 5.42 13.47 15.59
C GLU A 401 6.60 14.33 16.09
N GLY A 402 7.58 14.60 15.23
CA GLY A 402 8.71 15.46 15.53
C GLY A 402 8.30 16.89 15.89
N SER A 403 7.34 17.47 15.17
CA SER A 403 6.81 18.81 15.44
C SER A 403 6.15 18.90 16.81
N TRP A 404 5.36 17.89 17.20
CA TRP A 404 4.76 17.86 18.53
C TRP A 404 5.81 17.70 19.64
N ARG A 405 6.89 16.95 19.41
CA ARG A 405 8.01 16.87 20.36
C ARG A 405 8.74 18.21 20.51
N ALA A 406 8.97 18.94 19.42
CA ALA A 406 9.57 20.27 19.51
C ALA A 406 8.72 21.24 20.35
N ILE A 407 7.38 21.19 20.21
CA ILE A 407 6.46 21.98 21.04
C ILE A 407 6.61 21.63 22.54
N VAL A 408 6.82 20.35 22.87
CA VAL A 408 7.08 19.93 24.26
C VAL A 408 8.36 20.55 24.79
N ASP A 409 9.42 20.56 23.99
CA ASP A 409 10.71 21.12 24.37
C ASP A 409 10.65 22.65 24.52
N ASP A 410 9.85 23.35 23.71
CA ASP A 410 9.65 24.79 23.79
C ASP A 410 8.79 25.23 24.98
N LEU A 411 7.87 24.37 25.45
CA LEU A 411 6.97 24.66 26.58
C LEU A 411 7.59 24.36 27.95
N LYS A 412 8.70 23.61 27.99
CA LYS A 412 9.45 23.26 29.21
C LYS A 412 10.57 24.25 29.45
#